data_AF-A0AAE3H793-F1
#
_entry.id   AF-A0AAE3H793-F1
#
_cell.length_a   1.000
_cell.length_b   1.000
_cell.length_c   1.000
_cell.angle_alpha   90.00
_cell.angle_beta   90.00
_cell.angle_gamma   90.00
#
_symmetry.space_group_name_H-M   'P 1'
#
loop_
_entity.id
_entity.type
_entity.pdbx_description
1 polymer ?
#
loop_
_entity_poly.entity_id
_entity_poly.type
_entity_poly.pdbx_seq_one_letter_code
_entity_poly.pdbx_strand_id
1 'polypeptide(L)'
;MFPDLTGFFLITFILNYSTNIVKKKLPIAVWTKIQPVIDQHLSLFKPLKSSEYAFHLIDLDEDSDFEFKCGFQDGSGNFKIEYAPYGTHHVHRHSDTVNLETLAVRITTWANILQEYKDTNTFYDDPIEKRYEEYFFEKLEISDPIIANQPLSIDKQLYLDNYINAVRLILEQYKTDLPKHTTLYEIELIEVECDRLQTNIKILPANDTLKKLAKIWGKAHKFSLKLIIDLLKEFKKEAIKKLSTEAISELFTSITGMLGDGPNGSC
;
A
#
# COMPACT_ATOMS: atom_id res chain seq x y z
N MET A 1 -42.40 19.87 -21.94
CA MET A 1 -43.48 19.12 -21.28
C MET A 1 -43.49 17.71 -21.85
N PHE A 2 -42.66 16.84 -21.26
CA PHE A 2 -42.74 15.38 -21.30
C PHE A 2 -42.16 14.90 -19.96
N PRO A 3 -42.68 13.81 -19.40
CA PRO A 3 -42.86 13.69 -17.96
C PRO A 3 -41.65 13.08 -17.25
N ASP A 4 -41.56 13.51 -16.00
CA ASP A 4 -40.98 12.83 -14.85
C ASP A 4 -41.46 11.36 -14.78
N LEU A 5 -40.52 10.44 -14.54
CA LEU A 5 -40.56 9.49 -13.42
C LEU A 5 -39.56 8.33 -13.63
N THR A 6 -39.05 7.88 -12.49
CA THR A 6 -38.31 6.63 -12.23
C THR A 6 -36.81 6.66 -12.58
N GLY A 7 -35.89 6.42 -11.65
CA GLY A 7 -36.06 5.99 -10.28
C GLY A 7 -34.74 6.03 -9.52
N PHE A 8 -34.89 6.23 -8.21
CA PHE A 8 -34.07 5.67 -7.14
C PHE A 8 -32.84 4.86 -7.59
N PHE A 9 -31.70 5.54 -7.73
CA PHE A 9 -30.42 4.89 -7.44
C PHE A 9 -30.06 5.17 -5.98
N LEU A 10 -30.66 4.34 -5.12
CA LEU A 10 -30.10 4.04 -3.80
C LEU A 10 -28.75 3.36 -4.06
N ILE A 11 -27.67 4.16 -4.12
CA ILE A 11 -26.31 3.62 -4.07
C ILE A 11 -26.06 3.22 -2.62
N THR A 12 -26.59 2.07 -2.24
CA THR A 12 -26.11 1.34 -1.06
C THR A 12 -24.83 0.62 -1.48
N PHE A 13 -23.72 1.35 -1.55
CA PHE A 13 -22.40 0.75 -1.70
C PHE A 13 -21.67 0.77 -0.36
N ILE A 14 -22.19 -0.04 0.56
CA ILE A 14 -21.39 -0.55 1.68
C ILE A 14 -20.72 -1.82 1.15
N LEU A 15 -19.52 -1.69 0.59
CA LEU A 15 -18.55 -2.78 0.66
C LEU A 15 -17.79 -2.54 1.98
N ASN A 16 -18.36 -2.85 3.14
CA ASN A 16 -18.16 -4.16 3.75
C ASN A 16 -17.21 -5.03 2.91
N TYR A 17 -15.92 -4.94 3.22
CA TYR A 17 -15.04 -6.10 3.18
C TYR A 17 -15.57 -7.15 4.18
N SER A 18 -16.81 -7.61 4.00
CA SER A 18 -17.22 -8.92 4.44
C SER A 18 -16.63 -9.87 3.41
N THR A 19 -15.35 -10.14 3.62
CA THR A 19 -14.73 -11.38 3.21
C THR A 19 -15.66 -12.50 3.68
N ASN A 20 -16.59 -12.93 2.84
CA ASN A 20 -17.20 -14.26 2.98
C ASN A 20 -16.10 -15.30 2.63
N ILE A 21 -15.00 -15.29 3.39
CA ILE A 21 -14.44 -16.55 3.86
C ILE A 21 -15.65 -17.26 4.42
N VAL A 22 -15.89 -18.50 3.98
CA VAL A 22 -17.08 -19.22 4.40
C VAL A 22 -16.97 -19.38 5.91
N LYS A 23 -17.56 -18.45 6.69
CA LYS A 23 -17.39 -18.35 8.15
C LYS A 23 -17.77 -19.67 8.82
N LYS A 24 -18.60 -20.45 8.13
CA LYS A 24 -19.11 -21.77 8.52
C LYS A 24 -18.21 -22.95 8.13
N LYS A 25 -17.09 -22.75 7.42
CA LYS A 25 -16.11 -23.81 7.08
C LYS A 25 -15.15 -24.13 8.22
N LEU A 26 -15.00 -23.21 9.17
CA LEU A 26 -14.22 -23.42 10.37
C LEU A 26 -15.14 -23.39 11.60
N PRO A 27 -14.88 -24.25 12.60
CA PRO A 27 -15.56 -24.15 13.88
C PRO A 27 -15.40 -22.75 14.49
N ILE A 28 -16.43 -22.25 15.17
CA ILE A 28 -16.41 -20.91 15.76
C ILE A 28 -15.25 -20.72 16.75
N ALA A 29 -14.87 -21.78 17.48
CA ALA A 29 -13.73 -21.76 18.40
C ALA A 29 -12.40 -21.42 17.69
N VAL A 30 -12.23 -21.87 16.44
CA VAL A 30 -11.05 -21.53 15.63
C VAL A 30 -11.07 -20.04 15.31
N TRP A 31 -12.18 -19.53 14.80
CA TRP A 31 -12.33 -18.10 14.48
C TRP A 31 -12.08 -17.20 15.68
N THR A 32 -12.69 -17.49 16.83
CA THR A 32 -12.51 -16.70 18.05
C THR A 32 -11.04 -16.62 18.48
N LYS A 33 -10.24 -17.66 18.17
CA LYS A 33 -8.83 -17.70 18.51
C LYS A 33 -7.93 -16.97 17.50
N ILE A 34 -8.16 -17.18 16.19
CA ILE A 34 -7.26 -16.67 15.15
C ILE A 34 -7.61 -15.24 14.69
N GLN A 35 -8.88 -14.83 14.78
CA GLN A 35 -9.33 -13.54 14.28
C GLN A 35 -8.58 -12.36 14.95
N PRO A 36 -8.37 -12.33 16.28
CA PRO A 36 -7.62 -11.23 16.91
C PRO A 36 -6.19 -11.11 16.39
N VAL A 37 -5.54 -12.24 16.11
CA VAL A 37 -4.18 -12.27 15.54
C VAL A 37 -4.21 -11.73 14.11
N ILE A 38 -5.18 -12.15 13.31
CA ILE A 38 -5.33 -11.67 11.93
C ILE A 38 -5.58 -10.15 11.91
N ASP A 39 -6.52 -9.67 12.73
CA ASP A 39 -6.92 -8.26 12.79
C ASP A 39 -5.76 -7.35 13.20
N GLN A 40 -4.89 -7.82 14.10
CA GLN A 40 -3.71 -7.08 14.54
C GLN A 40 -2.66 -6.88 13.43
N HIS A 41 -2.65 -7.74 12.41
CA HIS A 41 -1.60 -7.80 11.39
C HIS A 41 -2.11 -7.62 9.95
N LEU A 42 -3.32 -7.04 9.76
CA LEU A 42 -3.91 -6.82 8.43
C LEU A 42 -3.08 -5.92 7.50
N SER A 43 -2.13 -5.14 8.04
CA SER A 43 -1.20 -4.32 7.26
C SER A 43 0.01 -5.09 6.71
N LEU A 44 0.09 -6.40 6.96
CA LEU A 44 1.20 -7.26 6.54
C LEU A 44 0.78 -8.33 5.52
N PHE A 45 -0.48 -8.75 5.52
CA PHE A 45 -0.97 -9.78 4.61
C PHE A 45 -2.44 -9.57 4.30
N LYS A 46 -2.90 -10.15 3.19
CA LYS A 46 -4.32 -10.19 2.81
C LYS A 46 -4.84 -11.63 2.73
N PRO A 47 -6.11 -11.88 3.08
CA PRO A 47 -6.72 -13.19 2.90
C PRO A 47 -6.98 -13.46 1.42
N LEU A 48 -6.55 -14.63 0.93
CA LEU A 48 -6.87 -15.15 -0.40
C LEU A 48 -7.96 -16.21 -0.28
N LYS A 49 -9.01 -16.10 -1.08
CA LYS A 49 -10.10 -17.07 -1.10
C LYS A 49 -9.63 -18.37 -1.76
N SER A 50 -9.65 -19.47 -1.00
CA SER A 50 -9.38 -20.81 -1.51
C SER A 50 -10.52 -21.78 -1.17
N SER A 51 -10.81 -22.71 -2.07
CA SER A 51 -11.69 -23.84 -1.79
C SER A 51 -10.95 -25.01 -1.11
N GLU A 52 -9.64 -25.08 -1.28
CA GLU A 52 -8.76 -26.19 -0.84
C GLU A 52 -8.31 -26.03 0.61
N TYR A 53 -8.15 -24.78 1.04
CA TYR A 53 -7.71 -24.43 2.40
C TYR A 53 -8.86 -23.84 3.22
N ALA A 54 -8.79 -24.00 4.53
CA ALA A 54 -9.70 -23.35 5.46
C ALA A 54 -9.50 -21.83 5.46
N PHE A 55 -8.24 -21.38 5.42
CA PHE A 55 -7.85 -20.02 5.07
C PHE A 55 -6.46 -20.00 4.43
N HIS A 56 -6.21 -18.94 3.67
CA HIS A 56 -4.95 -18.68 2.99
C HIS A 56 -4.65 -17.19 3.13
N LEU A 57 -3.49 -16.86 3.67
CA LEU A 57 -2.97 -15.51 3.79
C LEU A 57 -1.80 -15.38 2.82
N ILE A 58 -1.72 -14.26 2.12
CA ILE A 58 -0.60 -13.93 1.23
C ILE A 58 -0.01 -12.61 1.69
N ASP A 59 1.31 -12.50 1.60
CA ASP A 59 2.03 -11.26 1.87
C ASP A 59 1.45 -10.10 1.04
N LEU A 60 1.50 -8.89 1.61
CA LEU A 60 1.15 -7.67 0.89
C LEU A 60 2.28 -7.16 0.00
N ASP A 61 3.53 -7.59 0.24
CA ASP A 61 4.62 -7.34 -0.68
C ASP A 61 4.39 -8.08 -2.01
N GLU A 62 4.41 -7.34 -3.11
CA GLU A 62 4.10 -7.83 -4.46
C GLU A 62 5.25 -8.64 -5.05
N ASP A 63 6.47 -8.45 -4.54
CA ASP A 63 7.67 -9.19 -4.96
C ASP A 63 7.89 -10.46 -4.12
N SER A 64 7.06 -10.67 -3.10
CA SER A 64 7.14 -11.78 -2.16
C SER A 64 6.27 -12.95 -2.60
N ASP A 65 6.80 -14.16 -2.51
CA ASP A 65 6.07 -15.41 -2.68
C ASP A 65 5.60 -16.00 -1.34
N PHE A 66 5.71 -15.22 -0.26
CA PHE A 66 5.37 -15.64 1.09
C PHE A 66 3.87 -15.80 1.28
N GLU A 67 3.50 -16.90 1.91
CA GLU A 67 2.11 -17.27 2.13
C GLU A 67 1.98 -18.14 3.37
N PHE A 68 0.79 -18.11 3.96
CA PHE A 68 0.38 -18.99 5.05
C PHE A 68 -0.93 -19.68 4.68
N LYS A 69 -0.88 -21.01 4.54
CA LYS A 69 -2.02 -21.86 4.20
C LYS A 69 -2.37 -22.74 5.38
N CYS A 70 -3.66 -22.83 5.70
CA CYS A 70 -4.18 -23.70 6.73
C CYS A 70 -5.29 -24.58 6.16
N GLY A 71 -5.12 -25.90 6.25
CA GLY A 71 -6.12 -26.89 5.88
C GLY A 71 -7.29 -26.96 6.87
N PHE A 72 -8.28 -27.79 6.54
CA PHE A 72 -9.39 -28.08 7.44
C PHE A 72 -8.94 -28.92 8.64
N GLN A 73 -9.68 -28.79 9.75
CA GLN A 73 -9.42 -29.58 10.95
C GLN A 73 -9.61 -31.07 10.67
N ASP A 74 -8.66 -31.89 11.10
CA ASP A 74 -8.78 -33.35 11.03
C ASP A 74 -9.63 -33.93 12.18
N GLY A 75 -9.86 -35.24 12.15
CA GLY A 75 -10.62 -35.95 13.19
C GLY A 75 -9.94 -35.97 14.57
N SER A 76 -8.66 -35.60 14.66
CA SER A 76 -7.89 -35.48 15.90
C SER A 76 -7.83 -34.04 16.42
N GLY A 77 -8.50 -33.11 15.74
CA GLY A 77 -8.54 -31.71 16.11
C GLY A 77 -7.33 -30.88 15.66
N ASN A 78 -6.46 -31.45 14.82
CA ASN A 78 -5.26 -30.78 14.31
C ASN A 78 -5.51 -30.16 12.93
N PHE A 79 -4.61 -29.27 12.53
CA PHE A 79 -4.62 -28.52 11.28
C PHE A 79 -3.32 -28.75 10.54
N LYS A 80 -3.40 -29.16 9.27
CA LYS A 80 -2.24 -29.15 8.39
C LYS A 80 -1.97 -27.71 7.94
N ILE A 81 -0.77 -27.20 8.21
CA ILE A 81 -0.34 -25.88 7.76
C ILE A 81 0.82 -25.99 6.76
N GLU A 82 0.89 -25.01 5.86
CA GLU A 82 1.98 -24.82 4.92
C GLU A 82 2.30 -23.33 4.86
N TYR A 83 3.53 -22.92 5.14
CA TYR A 83 3.88 -21.51 5.16
C TYR A 83 5.34 -21.24 4.80
N ALA A 84 5.58 -20.05 4.25
CA ALA A 84 6.89 -19.50 3.97
C ALA A 84 6.86 -18.01 4.34
N PRO A 85 7.89 -17.47 5.03
CA PRO A 85 9.07 -18.15 5.54
C PRO A 85 8.76 -18.95 6.83
N TYR A 86 9.54 -20.00 7.08
CA TYR A 86 9.41 -20.79 8.33
C TYR A 86 10.03 -20.09 9.54
N GLY A 87 11.06 -19.27 9.29
CA GLY A 87 11.81 -18.55 10.29
C GLY A 87 12.69 -17.50 9.65
N THR A 88 13.30 -16.65 10.45
CA THR A 88 14.19 -15.55 10.02
C THR A 88 15.44 -16.04 9.25
N HIS A 89 15.78 -17.32 9.37
CA HIS A 89 16.90 -17.95 8.66
C HIS A 89 16.45 -18.95 7.57
N HIS A 90 15.15 -19.09 7.34
CA HIS A 90 14.58 -20.11 6.47
C HIS A 90 13.44 -19.54 5.61
N VAL A 91 13.78 -19.13 4.39
CA VAL A 91 12.82 -18.61 3.40
C VAL A 91 11.96 -19.70 2.74
N HIS A 92 12.38 -20.96 2.85
CA HIS A 92 11.69 -22.06 2.18
C HIS A 92 10.38 -22.44 2.88
N ARG A 93 9.46 -22.99 2.07
CA ARG A 93 8.18 -23.50 2.54
C ARG A 93 8.38 -24.64 3.55
N HIS A 94 7.66 -24.54 4.65
CA HIS A 94 7.55 -25.59 5.66
C HIS A 94 6.11 -26.08 5.75
N SER A 95 5.93 -27.34 6.14
CA SER A 95 4.63 -27.93 6.41
C SER A 95 4.65 -28.65 7.75
N ASP A 96 3.60 -28.48 8.53
CA ASP A 96 3.45 -29.05 9.86
C ASP A 96 1.98 -29.44 10.11
N THR A 97 1.73 -30.23 11.15
CA THR A 97 0.39 -30.52 11.66
C THR A 97 0.30 -30.09 13.11
N VAL A 98 -0.55 -29.09 13.38
CA VAL A 98 -0.57 -28.37 14.64
C VAL A 98 -1.97 -28.36 15.26
N ASN A 99 -2.05 -28.29 16.59
CA ASN A 99 -3.32 -28.04 17.26
C ASN A 99 -3.70 -26.54 17.17
N LEU A 100 -4.90 -26.17 17.65
CA LEU A 100 -5.41 -24.80 17.57
C LEU A 100 -4.53 -23.77 18.31
N GLU A 101 -3.98 -24.13 19.47
CA GLU A 101 -3.13 -23.21 20.25
C GLU A 101 -1.83 -22.91 19.50
N THR A 102 -1.18 -23.95 18.98
CA THR A 102 0.02 -23.81 18.16
C THR A 102 -0.27 -23.10 16.84
N LEU A 103 -1.45 -23.30 16.23
CA LEU A 103 -1.85 -22.59 15.00
C LEU A 103 -1.82 -21.07 15.19
N ALA A 104 -2.42 -20.55 16.26
CA ALA A 104 -2.42 -19.11 16.53
C ALA A 104 -0.98 -18.58 16.71
N VAL A 105 -0.14 -19.31 17.45
CA VAL A 105 1.28 -18.97 17.63
C VAL A 105 2.01 -18.94 16.28
N ARG A 106 1.78 -19.91 15.39
CA ARG A 106 2.42 -19.95 14.06
C ARG A 106 2.03 -18.76 13.19
N ILE A 107 0.76 -18.33 13.21
CA ILE A 107 0.31 -17.14 12.48
C ILE A 107 1.01 -15.89 13.03
N THR A 108 1.05 -15.72 14.36
CA THR A 108 1.73 -14.58 14.99
C THR A 108 3.23 -14.56 14.66
N THR A 109 3.91 -15.70 14.76
CA THR A 109 5.34 -15.79 14.39
C THR A 109 5.56 -15.43 12.94
N TRP A 110 4.74 -15.96 12.03
CA TRP A 110 4.83 -15.64 10.61
C TRP A 110 4.61 -14.14 10.34
N ALA A 111 3.58 -13.55 10.94
CA ALA A 111 3.32 -12.11 10.85
C ALA A 111 4.49 -11.26 11.35
N ASN A 112 5.11 -11.64 12.48
CA ASN A 112 6.29 -10.95 13.00
C ASN A 112 7.48 -11.02 12.03
N ILE A 113 7.68 -12.16 11.36
CA ILE A 113 8.73 -12.28 10.34
C ILE A 113 8.44 -11.34 9.17
N LEU A 114 7.20 -11.25 8.69
CA LEU A 114 6.84 -10.28 7.64
C LEU A 114 7.10 -8.84 8.07
N GLN A 115 6.79 -8.50 9.33
CA GLN A 115 7.09 -7.20 9.90
C GLN A 115 8.61 -6.93 9.92
N GLU A 116 9.42 -7.91 10.30
CA GLU A 116 10.89 -7.79 10.27
C GLU A 116 11.42 -7.55 8.84
N TYR A 117 10.87 -8.23 7.82
CA TYR A 117 11.20 -7.93 6.42
C TYR A 117 10.82 -6.50 6.03
N LYS A 118 9.63 -6.03 6.44
CA LYS A 118 9.16 -4.66 6.17
C LYS A 118 10.04 -3.59 6.82
N ASP A 119 10.62 -3.90 7.99
CA ASP A 119 11.40 -2.94 8.79
C ASP A 119 12.91 -3.01 8.52
N THR A 120 13.40 -4.07 7.88
CA THR A 120 14.83 -4.28 7.63
C THR A 120 15.23 -3.75 6.27
N ASN A 121 16.04 -2.70 6.24
CA ASN A 121 16.69 -2.24 5.01
C ASN A 121 17.70 -3.30 4.51
N THR A 122 17.64 -3.58 3.23
CA THR A 122 18.57 -4.43 2.49
C THR A 122 19.73 -3.62 1.92
N PHE A 123 20.76 -4.30 1.43
CA PHE A 123 21.86 -3.65 0.70
C PHE A 123 21.45 -3.18 -0.71
N TYR A 124 20.23 -3.51 -1.16
CA TYR A 124 19.64 -2.99 -2.38
C TYR A 124 18.85 -1.70 -2.15
N ASP A 125 18.53 -1.38 -0.90
CA ASP A 125 17.80 -0.16 -0.56
C ASP A 125 18.74 1.04 -0.60
N ASP A 126 18.31 2.07 -1.33
CA ASP A 126 19.07 3.31 -1.42
C ASP A 126 18.78 4.21 -0.21
N PRO A 127 19.77 4.51 0.65
CA PRO A 127 19.56 5.31 1.86
C PRO A 127 19.18 6.77 1.57
N ILE A 128 19.56 7.31 0.41
CA ILE A 128 19.19 8.67 0.00
C ILE A 128 17.72 8.69 -0.40
N GLU A 129 17.30 7.72 -1.23
CA GLU A 129 15.89 7.55 -1.60
C GLU A 129 15.02 7.40 -0.35
N LYS A 130 15.46 6.55 0.59
CA LYS A 130 14.73 6.30 1.83
C LYS A 130 14.53 7.54 2.67
N ARG A 131 15.57 8.38 2.81
CA ARG A 131 15.46 9.66 3.53
C ARG A 131 14.45 10.61 2.87
N TYR A 132 14.39 10.63 1.55
CA TYR A 132 13.39 11.46 0.87
C TYR A 132 11.97 10.89 1.02
N GLU A 133 11.80 9.57 0.92
CA GLU A 133 10.52 8.91 1.24
C GLU A 133 10.05 9.28 2.66
N GLU A 134 10.91 9.14 3.66
CA GLU A 134 10.60 9.48 5.05
C GLU A 134 10.22 10.95 5.21
N TYR A 135 10.99 11.86 4.60
CA TYR A 135 10.69 13.29 4.59
C TYR A 135 9.28 13.59 4.04
N PHE A 136 8.93 12.99 2.90
CA PHE A 136 7.62 13.19 2.30
C PHE A 136 6.50 12.54 3.11
N PHE A 137 6.73 11.35 3.65
CA PHE A 137 5.76 10.64 4.47
C PHE A 137 5.44 11.41 5.75
N GLU A 138 6.44 11.95 6.45
CA GLU A 138 6.25 12.78 7.66
C GLU A 138 5.29 13.96 7.40
N LYS A 139 5.28 14.53 6.19
CA LYS A 139 4.39 15.63 5.81
C LYS A 139 2.98 15.19 5.41
N LEU A 140 2.80 13.91 5.07
CA LEU A 140 1.53 13.34 4.65
C LEU A 140 0.83 12.54 5.76
N GLU A 141 1.60 12.00 6.70
CA GLU A 141 1.16 11.01 7.67
C GLU A 141 -0.10 11.46 8.44
N ILE A 142 -1.06 10.55 8.54
CA ILE A 142 -2.25 10.74 9.36
C ILE A 142 -1.93 10.28 10.78
N SER A 143 -1.93 11.22 11.73
CA SER A 143 -1.61 10.93 13.14
C SER A 143 -2.73 10.19 13.88
N ASP A 144 -3.98 10.24 13.39
CA ASP A 144 -5.10 9.50 13.96
C ASP A 144 -5.01 8.00 13.59
N PRO A 145 -4.78 7.09 14.56
CA PRO A 145 -4.60 5.67 14.26
C PRO A 145 -5.83 4.99 13.65
N ILE A 146 -7.05 5.47 13.94
CA ILE A 146 -8.27 4.90 13.39
C ILE A 146 -8.37 5.25 11.91
N ILE A 147 -8.13 6.52 11.58
CA ILE A 147 -8.19 6.99 10.20
C ILE A 147 -7.02 6.42 9.38
N ALA A 148 -5.83 6.37 9.96
CA ALA A 148 -4.62 5.83 9.33
C ALA A 148 -4.77 4.38 8.85
N ASN A 149 -5.51 3.57 9.62
CA ASN A 149 -5.74 2.15 9.35
C ASN A 149 -6.98 1.87 8.47
N GLN A 150 -7.73 2.90 8.08
CA GLN A 150 -8.86 2.76 7.16
C GLN A 150 -8.43 3.05 5.72
N PRO A 151 -9.07 2.44 4.71
CA PRO A 151 -8.88 2.85 3.33
C PRO A 151 -9.24 4.32 3.11
N LEU A 152 -8.58 4.98 2.16
CA LEU A 152 -8.94 6.34 1.76
C LEU A 152 -10.41 6.41 1.31
N SER A 153 -11.06 7.56 1.48
CA SER A 153 -12.41 7.78 0.92
C SER A 153 -12.39 7.69 -0.60
N ILE A 154 -13.53 7.35 -1.22
CA ILE A 154 -13.65 7.18 -2.68
C ILE A 154 -13.14 8.42 -3.43
N ASP A 155 -13.47 9.62 -2.95
CA ASP A 155 -13.01 10.87 -3.58
C ASP A 155 -11.48 11.01 -3.53
N LYS A 156 -10.85 10.62 -2.42
CA LYS A 156 -9.39 10.59 -2.27
C LYS A 156 -8.74 9.52 -3.15
N GLN A 157 -9.38 8.36 -3.28
CA GLN A 157 -8.91 7.29 -4.16
C GLN A 157 -8.95 7.73 -5.63
N LEU A 158 -10.07 8.27 -6.10
CA LEU A 158 -10.22 8.78 -7.48
C LEU A 158 -9.26 9.93 -7.76
N TYR A 159 -9.03 10.79 -6.77
CA TYR A 159 -8.05 11.86 -6.87
C TYR A 159 -6.64 11.32 -7.12
N LEU A 160 -6.18 10.39 -6.28
CA LEU A 160 -4.85 9.81 -6.42
C LEU A 160 -4.72 9.00 -7.72
N ASP A 161 -5.76 8.28 -8.15
CA ASP A 161 -5.76 7.57 -9.43
C ASP A 161 -5.52 8.53 -10.61
N ASN A 162 -6.24 9.65 -10.65
CA ASN A 162 -6.04 10.69 -11.67
C ASN A 162 -4.65 11.32 -11.57
N TYR A 163 -4.18 11.59 -10.36
CA TYR A 163 -2.84 12.12 -10.13
C TYR A 163 -1.77 11.16 -10.68
N ILE A 164 -1.87 9.87 -10.43
CA ILE A 164 -0.92 8.87 -10.94
C ILE A 164 -0.94 8.81 -12.47
N ASN A 165 -2.10 8.93 -13.10
CA ASN A 165 -2.18 9.04 -14.56
C ASN A 165 -1.46 10.30 -15.08
N ALA A 166 -1.57 11.43 -14.37
CA ALA A 166 -0.85 12.65 -14.73
C ALA A 166 0.67 12.54 -14.50
N VAL A 167 1.10 11.88 -13.42
CA VAL A 167 2.52 11.56 -13.16
C VAL A 167 3.11 10.76 -14.34
N ARG A 168 2.41 9.75 -14.83
CA ARG A 168 2.88 8.96 -16.01
C ARG A 168 3.11 9.84 -17.24
N LEU A 169 2.19 10.77 -17.52
CA LEU A 169 2.36 11.70 -18.65
C LEU A 169 3.60 12.58 -18.48
N ILE A 170 3.93 13.00 -17.25
CA ILE A 170 5.15 13.74 -16.96
C ILE A 170 6.38 12.85 -17.17
N LEU A 171 6.37 11.62 -16.65
CA LEU A 171 7.49 10.68 -16.80
C LEU A 171 7.80 10.37 -18.27
N GLU A 172 6.77 10.19 -19.11
CA GLU A 172 6.93 10.00 -20.55
C GLU A 172 7.63 11.18 -21.24
N GLN A 173 7.32 12.42 -20.85
CA GLN A 173 8.02 13.61 -21.38
C GLN A 173 9.51 13.61 -20.98
N TYR A 174 9.83 13.19 -19.76
CA TYR A 174 11.22 13.08 -19.35
C TYR A 174 11.95 12.01 -20.16
N LYS A 175 11.33 10.86 -20.44
CA LYS A 175 11.94 9.82 -21.28
C LYS A 175 12.31 10.34 -22.67
N THR A 176 11.45 11.15 -23.30
CA THR A 176 11.72 11.69 -24.65
C THR A 176 12.86 12.71 -24.67
N ASP A 177 13.07 13.43 -23.57
CA ASP A 177 14.01 14.54 -23.48
C ASP A 177 15.43 14.12 -23.04
N LEU A 178 15.65 12.84 -22.70
CA LEU A 178 16.88 12.36 -22.06
C LEU A 178 17.78 11.51 -22.96
N PRO A 179 19.08 11.86 -23.12
CA PRO A 179 19.99 11.16 -24.03
C PRO A 179 20.71 9.90 -23.48
N LYS A 180 20.28 9.26 -22.37
CA LYS A 180 21.04 8.14 -21.76
C LYS A 180 20.18 7.01 -21.14
N HIS A 181 20.64 5.77 -21.31
CA HIS A 181 20.02 4.54 -20.77
C HIS A 181 19.91 4.49 -19.23
N THR A 182 20.91 4.97 -18.48
CA THR A 182 20.86 4.94 -17.00
C THR A 182 19.71 5.77 -16.45
N THR A 183 19.35 6.84 -17.15
CA THR A 183 18.27 7.75 -16.77
C THR A 183 16.88 7.17 -17.07
N LEU A 184 16.78 6.29 -18.07
CA LEU A 184 15.54 5.57 -18.38
C LEU A 184 15.18 4.57 -17.28
N TYR A 185 16.17 3.82 -16.78
CA TYR A 185 15.95 2.85 -15.70
C TYR A 185 15.39 3.51 -14.42
N GLU A 186 15.91 4.67 -14.03
CA GLU A 186 15.39 5.38 -12.86
C GLU A 186 13.95 5.85 -13.04
N ILE A 187 13.56 6.25 -14.25
CA ILE A 187 12.17 6.60 -14.57
C ILE A 187 11.27 5.36 -14.53
N GLU A 188 11.71 4.23 -15.11
CA GLU A 188 10.98 2.96 -15.07
C GLU A 188 10.74 2.50 -13.63
N LEU A 189 11.70 2.69 -12.72
CA LEU A 189 11.51 2.41 -11.30
C LEU A 189 10.42 3.29 -10.65
N ILE A 190 10.26 4.54 -11.07
CA ILE A 190 9.16 5.40 -10.60
C ILE A 190 7.82 4.89 -11.13
N GLU A 191 7.78 4.46 -12.39
CA GLU A 191 6.57 3.92 -13.01
C GLU A 191 6.09 2.62 -12.36
N VAL A 192 7.02 1.74 -11.99
CA VAL A 192 6.70 0.53 -11.22
C VAL A 192 6.02 0.90 -9.90
N GLU A 193 6.49 1.91 -9.19
CA GLU A 193 5.84 2.37 -7.96
C GLU A 193 4.47 3.04 -8.24
N CYS A 194 4.30 3.71 -9.38
CA CYS A 194 3.00 4.20 -9.84
C CYS A 194 2.00 3.04 -10.09
N ASP A 195 2.43 1.99 -10.78
CA ASP A 195 1.62 0.78 -11.01
C ASP A 195 1.19 0.15 -9.68
N ARG A 196 2.16 -0.06 -8.77
CA ARG A 196 1.94 -0.62 -7.43
C ARG A 196 0.95 0.20 -6.60
N LEU A 197 1.05 1.53 -6.65
CA LEU A 197 0.10 2.38 -5.92
C LEU A 197 -1.30 2.28 -6.54
N GLN A 198 -1.41 2.35 -7.87
CA GLN A 198 -2.68 2.34 -8.58
C GLN A 198 -3.46 1.03 -8.40
N THR A 199 -2.77 -0.12 -8.45
CA THR A 199 -3.40 -1.44 -8.25
C THR A 199 -3.95 -1.63 -6.83
N ASN A 200 -3.31 -1.01 -5.84
CA ASN A 200 -3.61 -1.26 -4.43
C ASN A 200 -4.38 -0.14 -3.72
N ILE A 201 -4.63 0.99 -4.38
CA ILE A 201 -5.25 2.17 -3.78
C ILE A 201 -6.61 1.92 -3.09
N LYS A 202 -7.35 0.91 -3.56
CA LYS A 202 -8.69 0.56 -3.06
C LYS A 202 -8.66 -0.34 -1.82
N ILE A 203 -7.54 -1.00 -1.56
CA ILE A 203 -7.40 -2.04 -0.55
C ILE A 203 -6.47 -1.63 0.60
N LEU A 204 -5.53 -0.71 0.37
CA LEU A 204 -4.56 -0.33 1.38
C LEU A 204 -5.14 0.64 2.42
N PRO A 205 -4.66 0.55 3.67
CA PRO A 205 -4.81 1.61 4.66
C PRO A 205 -4.33 2.97 4.13
N ALA A 206 -4.86 4.05 4.69
CA ALA A 206 -4.51 5.41 4.29
C ALA A 206 -3.02 5.68 4.44
N ASN A 207 -2.41 5.34 5.58
CA ASN A 207 -0.97 5.59 5.77
C ASN A 207 -0.10 4.72 4.86
N ASP A 208 -0.47 3.46 4.60
CA ASP A 208 0.27 2.62 3.64
C ASP A 208 0.16 3.17 2.21
N THR A 209 -0.99 3.73 1.84
CA THR A 209 -1.20 4.41 0.56
C THR A 209 -0.32 5.66 0.44
N LEU A 210 -0.27 6.47 1.49
CA LEU A 210 0.55 7.69 1.55
C LEU A 210 2.05 7.36 1.59
N LYS A 211 2.45 6.26 2.20
CA LYS A 211 3.84 5.77 2.17
C LYS A 211 4.27 5.37 0.76
N LYS A 212 3.41 4.66 0.00
CA LYS A 212 3.66 4.37 -1.42
C LYS A 212 3.75 5.65 -2.26
N LEU A 213 2.90 6.65 -2.01
CA LEU A 213 3.02 7.96 -2.66
C LEU A 213 4.33 8.68 -2.32
N ALA A 214 4.72 8.67 -1.04
CA ALA A 214 5.98 9.25 -0.59
C ALA A 214 7.20 8.58 -1.25
N LYS A 215 7.14 7.26 -1.50
CA LYS A 215 8.17 6.52 -2.23
C LYS A 215 8.31 6.98 -3.68
N ILE A 216 7.21 7.20 -4.39
CA ILE A 216 7.20 7.80 -5.74
C ILE A 216 7.91 9.16 -5.71
N TRP A 217 7.57 10.01 -4.73
CA TRP A 217 8.19 11.32 -4.57
C TRP A 217 9.66 11.24 -4.18
N GLY A 218 10.04 10.29 -3.32
CA GLY A 218 11.43 10.05 -2.92
C GLY A 218 12.30 9.67 -4.12
N LYS A 219 11.83 8.73 -4.95
CA LYS A 219 12.48 8.36 -6.21
C LYS A 219 12.58 9.53 -7.18
N ALA A 220 11.48 10.26 -7.39
CA ALA A 220 11.46 11.43 -8.27
C ALA A 220 12.43 12.53 -7.81
N HIS A 221 12.52 12.76 -6.49
CA HIS A 221 13.43 13.76 -5.92
C HIS A 221 14.89 13.34 -6.09
N LYS A 222 15.23 12.08 -5.77
CA LYS A 222 16.57 11.52 -6.00
C LYS A 222 16.98 11.66 -7.46
N PHE A 223 16.06 11.38 -8.38
CA PHE A 223 16.28 11.50 -9.81
C PHE A 223 16.59 12.95 -10.23
N SER A 224 15.69 13.90 -9.93
CA SER A 224 15.97 15.32 -10.10
C SER A 224 14.99 16.21 -9.33
N LEU A 225 15.49 17.34 -8.86
CA LEU A 225 14.66 18.40 -8.27
C LEU A 225 13.54 18.86 -9.23
N LYS A 226 13.87 19.00 -10.53
CA LYS A 226 12.91 19.43 -11.54
C LYS A 226 11.71 18.48 -11.62
N LEU A 227 11.96 17.17 -11.65
CA LEU A 227 10.89 16.17 -11.74
C LEU A 227 9.96 16.24 -10.53
N ILE A 228 10.50 16.22 -9.30
CA ILE A 228 9.65 16.28 -8.11
C ILE A 228 8.83 17.57 -8.04
N ILE A 229 9.39 18.71 -8.47
CA ILE A 229 8.64 19.97 -8.56
C ILE A 229 7.46 19.83 -9.52
N ASP A 230 7.67 19.23 -10.70
CA ASP A 230 6.62 19.03 -11.69
C ASP A 230 5.53 18.08 -11.17
N LEU A 231 5.91 16.99 -10.51
CA LEU A 231 4.98 16.05 -9.86
C LEU A 231 4.17 16.73 -8.76
N LEU A 232 4.81 17.55 -7.93
CA LEU A 232 4.12 18.27 -6.85
C LEU A 232 3.20 19.36 -7.42
N LYS A 233 3.64 20.12 -8.43
CA LYS A 233 2.75 21.09 -9.11
C LYS A 233 1.46 20.43 -9.60
N GLU A 234 1.58 19.24 -10.17
CA GLU A 234 0.42 18.48 -10.64
C GLU A 234 -0.47 18.03 -9.48
N PHE A 235 0.14 17.54 -8.39
CA PHE A 235 -0.58 17.23 -7.16
C PHE A 235 -1.36 18.45 -6.63
N LYS A 236 -0.73 19.64 -6.62
CA LYS A 236 -1.37 20.88 -6.14
C LYS A 236 -2.59 21.29 -6.97
N LYS A 237 -2.48 21.25 -8.31
CA LYS A 237 -3.57 21.66 -9.23
C LYS A 237 -4.87 20.92 -8.93
N GLU A 238 -4.75 19.64 -8.63
CA GLU A 238 -5.88 18.78 -8.34
C GLU A 238 -6.27 18.84 -6.85
N ALA A 239 -5.30 18.98 -5.92
CA ALA A 239 -5.57 19.02 -4.47
C ALA A 239 -6.34 20.28 -4.05
N ILE A 240 -6.04 21.43 -4.65
CA ILE A 240 -6.75 22.70 -4.39
C ILE A 240 -8.24 22.59 -4.74
N LYS A 241 -8.63 21.69 -5.63
CA LYS A 241 -10.03 21.48 -6.00
C LYS A 241 -10.79 20.57 -5.03
N LYS A 242 -10.11 19.75 -4.21
CA LYS A 242 -10.77 18.63 -3.50
C LYS A 242 -10.28 18.27 -2.08
N LEU A 243 -9.08 18.64 -1.64
CA LEU A 243 -8.44 17.98 -0.47
C LEU A 243 -7.68 18.88 0.51
N SER A 244 -7.73 20.22 0.42
CA SER A 244 -6.75 21.07 1.12
C SER A 244 -6.63 20.78 2.63
N THR A 245 -5.45 20.31 3.03
CA THR A 245 -4.94 20.37 4.40
C THR A 245 -3.76 21.35 4.44
N GLU A 246 -3.56 22.02 5.58
CA GLU A 246 -2.47 22.98 5.81
C GLU A 246 -1.09 22.36 5.57
N ALA A 247 -0.92 21.08 5.92
CA ALA A 247 0.31 20.31 5.71
C ALA A 247 0.77 20.25 4.24
N ILE A 248 -0.17 20.11 3.29
CA ILE A 248 0.16 20.10 1.86
C ILE A 248 0.71 21.49 1.45
N SER A 249 0.09 22.56 1.95
CA SER A 249 0.50 23.93 1.62
C SER A 249 1.87 24.30 2.20
N GLU A 250 2.19 23.81 3.40
CA GLU A 250 3.50 23.96 4.02
C GLU A 250 4.60 23.21 3.24
N LEU A 251 4.32 21.97 2.81
CA LEU A 251 5.24 21.19 1.97
C LEU A 251 5.56 21.92 0.66
N PHE A 252 4.56 22.49 0.00
CA PHE A 252 4.78 23.31 -1.20
C PHE A 252 5.68 24.52 -0.91
N THR A 253 5.38 25.26 0.16
CA THR A 253 6.12 26.47 0.51
C THR A 253 7.57 26.16 0.85
N SER A 254 7.83 25.05 1.54
CA SER A 254 9.18 24.58 1.86
C SER A 254 9.98 24.27 0.60
N ILE A 255 9.39 23.51 -0.34
CA ILE A 255 10.08 23.07 -1.55
C ILE A 255 10.29 24.22 -2.54
N THR A 256 9.31 25.11 -2.71
CA THR A 256 9.48 26.31 -3.55
C THR A 256 10.44 27.31 -2.94
N GLY A 257 10.42 27.48 -1.61
CA GLY A 257 11.35 28.36 -0.89
C GLY A 257 12.81 27.91 -1.00
N MET A 258 13.07 26.59 -1.09
CA MET A 258 14.41 26.03 -1.30
C MET A 258 14.99 26.31 -2.69
N LEU A 259 14.16 26.58 -3.69
CA LEU A 259 14.60 26.81 -5.07
C LEU A 259 14.93 28.28 -5.35
N GLY A 260 14.69 29.16 -4.37
CA GLY A 260 14.70 30.59 -4.54
C GLY A 260 13.56 31.03 -5.46
N ASP A 261 12.79 32.01 -5.03
CA ASP A 261 12.20 32.90 -6.02
C ASP A 261 13.39 33.53 -6.76
N GLY A 262 13.75 32.95 -7.91
CA GLY A 262 14.68 33.57 -8.83
C GLY A 262 14.20 35.01 -8.99
N PRO A 263 15.07 36.02 -8.80
CA PRO A 263 14.63 37.40 -8.76
C PRO A 263 13.83 37.65 -10.02
N ASN A 264 12.56 38.04 -9.84
CA ASN A 264 11.75 38.55 -10.93
C ASN A 264 12.60 39.57 -11.66
N GLY A 265 13.08 39.18 -12.84
CA GLY A 265 13.86 40.00 -13.74
C GLY A 265 12.94 41.07 -14.29
N SER A 266 12.68 42.09 -13.48
CA SER A 266 12.29 43.41 -13.93
C SER A 266 13.55 44.09 -14.48
N CYS A 267 13.78 43.89 -15.78
CA CYS A 267 14.50 44.79 -16.67
C CYS A 267 13.73 44.85 -17.98
#